data_AF-A0A2Z6N845-F1
#
_entry.id   AF-A0A2Z6N845-F1
#
_cell.length_a   1.000
_cell.length_b   1.000
_cell.length_c   1.000
_cell.angle_alpha   90.00
_cell.angle_beta   90.00
_cell.angle_gamma   90.00
#
_symmetry.space_group_name_H-M   'P 1'
#
loop_
_entity.id
_entity.type
_entity.pdbx_description
1 polymer ?
#
loop_
_entity_poly.entity_id
_entity_poly.type
_entity_poly.pdbx_seq_one_letter_code
_entity_poly.pdbx_strand_id
1 'polypeptide(L)'
;MNTKEKLREEILKKLGQLERQCPDMTSLLRGLGIKVGESLRPSPNEASYVYLLLCICKKGREVQAAYKCARIKFHPDRASKTDISKQVEAEEKFKFISQMKDKLCSTSWR
;
A
#
# COMPACT_ATOMS: atom_id res chain seq x y z
N MET A 1 23.29 11.54 -17.70
CA MET A 1 22.11 10.82 -17.18
C MET A 1 22.55 9.45 -16.69
N ASN A 2 22.50 9.24 -15.36
CA ASN A 2 22.90 7.97 -14.75
C ASN A 2 21.78 6.93 -14.95
N THR A 3 22.11 5.68 -15.30
CA THR A 3 21.13 4.59 -15.48
C THR A 3 20.27 4.39 -14.24
N LYS A 4 20.82 4.65 -13.04
CA LYS A 4 20.10 4.63 -11.76
C LYS A 4 19.01 5.71 -11.65
N GLU A 5 19.25 6.89 -12.20
CA GLU A 5 18.29 8.00 -12.18
C GLU A 5 17.12 7.73 -13.11
N LYS A 6 17.39 7.21 -14.32
CA LYS A 6 16.33 6.82 -15.26
C LYS A 6 15.40 5.77 -14.64
N LEU A 7 15.94 4.80 -13.91
CA LEU A 7 15.15 3.80 -13.19
C LEU A 7 14.28 4.43 -12.10
N ARG A 8 14.84 5.38 -11.32
CA ARG A 8 14.09 6.12 -10.30
C ARG A 8 12.92 6.87 -10.91
N GLU A 9 13.14 7.61 -11.99
CA GLU A 9 12.09 8.36 -12.68
C GLU A 9 10.98 7.45 -13.19
N GLU A 10 11.33 6.29 -13.78
CA GLU A 10 10.34 5.33 -14.27
C GLU A 10 9.49 4.75 -13.13
N ILE A 11 10.14 4.36 -12.03
CA ILE A 11 9.45 3.82 -10.85
C ILE A 11 8.55 4.89 -10.23
N LEU A 12 9.04 6.11 -10.05
CA LEU A 12 8.24 7.23 -9.52
C LEU A 12 7.05 7.56 -10.40
N LYS A 13 7.20 7.51 -11.73
CA LYS A 13 6.10 7.70 -12.68
C LYS A 13 5.03 6.62 -12.52
N LYS A 14 5.42 5.35 -12.38
CA LYS A 14 4.52 4.22 -12.12
C LYS A 14 3.80 4.38 -10.78
N LEU A 15 4.52 4.77 -9.72
CA LEU A 15 3.96 5.00 -8.39
C LEU A 15 2.99 6.18 -8.37
N GLY A 16 3.29 7.28 -9.06
CA GLY A 16 2.39 8.43 -9.18
C GLY A 16 1.14 8.14 -10.03
N GLN A 17 1.22 7.23 -10.99
CA GLN A 17 0.02 6.70 -11.67
C GLN A 17 -0.82 5.84 -10.72
N LEU A 18 -0.16 4.97 -9.94
CA LEU A 18 -0.84 4.12 -8.97
C LEU A 18 -1.54 4.95 -7.89
N GLU A 19 -0.89 6.01 -7.38
CA GLU A 19 -1.45 6.94 -6.41
C GLU A 19 -2.79 7.52 -6.89
N ARG A 20 -2.84 7.99 -8.14
CA ARG A 20 -4.05 8.59 -8.73
C ARG A 20 -5.20 7.59 -8.87
N GLN A 21 -4.90 6.30 -8.97
CA GLN A 21 -5.88 5.23 -9.13
C GLN A 21 -6.34 4.63 -7.80
N CYS A 22 -5.66 4.93 -6.68
CA CYS A 22 -5.91 4.28 -5.39
C CYS A 22 -6.52 5.27 -4.38
N PRO A 23 -7.84 5.20 -4.12
CA PRO A 23 -8.50 6.09 -3.17
C PRO A 23 -8.30 5.68 -1.70
N ASP A 24 -7.95 4.41 -1.44
CA ASP A 24 -7.74 3.88 -0.10
C ASP A 24 -6.49 2.99 0.00
N MET A 25 -6.06 2.73 1.24
CA MET A 25 -4.89 1.87 1.51
C MET A 25 -5.08 0.44 1.00
N THR A 26 -6.32 -0.05 0.85
CA THR A 26 -6.58 -1.41 0.36
C THR A 26 -6.24 -1.53 -1.12
N SER A 27 -6.71 -0.57 -1.92
CA SER A 27 -6.49 -0.49 -3.36
C SER A 27 -5.00 -0.29 -3.67
N LEU A 28 -4.33 0.56 -2.88
CA LEU A 28 -2.89 0.79 -2.98
C LEU A 28 -2.08 -0.49 -2.71
N LEU A 29 -2.38 -1.19 -1.61
CA LEU A 29 -1.66 -2.42 -1.27
C LEU A 29 -1.89 -3.52 -2.32
N ARG A 30 -3.12 -3.64 -2.84
CA ARG A 30 -3.42 -4.56 -3.95
C ARG A 30 -2.66 -4.20 -5.22
N GLY A 31 -2.60 -2.91 -5.58
CA GLY A 31 -1.83 -2.43 -6.73
C GLY A 31 -0.32 -2.65 -6.62
N LEU A 32 0.22 -2.72 -5.39
CA LEU A 32 1.59 -3.12 -5.12
C LEU A 32 1.81 -4.65 -5.06
N GLY A 33 0.76 -5.44 -5.34
CA GLY A 33 0.81 -6.89 -5.32
C GLY A 33 0.83 -7.48 -3.90
N ILE A 34 0.26 -6.78 -2.92
CA ILE A 34 0.07 -7.27 -1.55
C ILE A 34 -1.39 -7.71 -1.39
N LYS A 35 -1.58 -8.96 -0.97
CA LYS A 35 -2.93 -9.50 -0.74
C LYS A 35 -3.49 -8.88 0.54
N VAL A 36 -4.57 -8.12 0.40
CA VAL A 36 -5.42 -7.68 1.52
C VAL A 36 -6.66 -8.58 1.52
N GLY A 37 -7.03 -9.08 2.70
CA GLY A 37 -8.21 -9.92 2.90
C GLY A 37 -9.43 -9.37 2.15
N GLU A 38 -10.23 -10.27 1.58
CA GLU A 38 -11.51 -9.87 0.99
C GLU A 38 -12.46 -9.55 2.14
N SER A 39 -12.69 -8.26 2.36
CA SER A 39 -13.74 -7.80 3.25
C SER A 39 -15.07 -8.28 2.67
N LEU A 40 -15.70 -9.24 3.33
CA LEU A 40 -17.11 -9.54 3.16
C LEU A 40 -17.86 -8.23 3.43
N ARG A 41 -18.33 -7.55 2.39
CA ARG A 41 -19.28 -6.46 2.57
C ARG A 41 -20.61 -7.14 2.88
N PRO A 42 -21.22 -6.93 4.06
CA PRO A 42 -22.54 -7.45 4.30
C PRO A 42 -23.50 -6.89 3.24
N SER A 43 -24.44 -7.73 2.81
CA SER A 43 -25.61 -7.27 2.07
C SER A 43 -26.27 -6.13 2.86
N PRO A 44 -26.71 -5.03 2.21
CA PRO A 44 -27.35 -3.89 2.88
C PRO A 44 -28.58 -4.30 3.72
N ASN A 45 -29.15 -5.47 3.43
CA ASN A 45 -30.47 -5.87 3.89
C ASN A 45 -30.44 -6.61 5.25
N GLU A 46 -29.25 -6.93 5.79
CA GLU A 46 -29.08 -7.80 6.98
C GLU A 46 -28.05 -7.26 8.01
N ALA A 47 -27.56 -6.03 7.85
CA ALA A 47 -26.46 -5.52 8.66
C ALA A 47 -26.94 -4.82 9.95
N SER A 48 -26.84 -5.50 11.09
CA SER A 48 -26.87 -4.84 12.41
C SER A 48 -25.69 -3.86 12.56
N TYR A 49 -25.90 -2.72 13.23
CA TYR A 49 -24.86 -1.70 13.47
C TYR A 49 -23.60 -2.29 14.13
N VAL A 50 -23.79 -3.27 15.03
CA VAL A 50 -22.69 -4.01 15.68
C VAL A 50 -21.89 -4.83 14.65
N TYR A 51 -22.56 -5.47 13.70
CA TYR A 51 -21.90 -6.21 12.62
C TYR A 51 -21.14 -5.29 11.68
N LEU A 52 -21.70 -4.13 11.33
CA LEU A 52 -21.02 -3.11 10.53
C LEU A 52 -19.73 -2.60 11.22
N LEU A 53 -19.79 -2.30 12.52
CA LEU A 53 -18.62 -1.93 13.33
C LEU A 53 -17.56 -3.04 13.35
N LEU A 54 -17.96 -4.29 13.56
CA LEU A 54 -17.05 -5.45 13.53
C LEU A 54 -16.38 -5.60 12.16
N CYS A 55 -17.12 -5.42 11.06
CA CYS A 55 -16.59 -5.44 9.70
C CYS A 55 -15.57 -4.33 9.46
N ILE A 56 -15.87 -3.09 9.90
CA ILE A 56 -14.95 -1.95 9.80
C ILE A 56 -13.65 -2.24 10.57
N CYS A 57 -13.74 -2.70 11.82
CA CYS A 57 -12.56 -3.05 12.63
C CYS A 57 -11.75 -4.20 12.02
N LYS A 58 -12.41 -5.24 11.48
CA LYS A 58 -11.74 -6.36 10.82
C LYS A 58 -10.99 -5.91 9.57
N LYS A 59 -11.62 -5.09 8.72
CA LYS A 59 -10.98 -4.51 7.53
C LYS A 59 -9.77 -3.66 7.91
N GLY A 60 -9.88 -2.84 8.96
CA GLY A 60 -8.76 -2.05 9.47
C GLY A 60 -7.56 -2.91 9.87
N ARG A 61 -7.78 -4.02 10.59
CA ARG A 61 -6.72 -4.96 10.99
C ARG A 61 -6.06 -5.64 9.78
N GLU A 62 -6.85 -6.07 8.80
CA GLU A 62 -6.33 -6.72 7.59
C GLU A 62 -5.46 -5.76 6.76
N VAL A 63 -5.91 -4.51 6.61
CA VAL A 63 -5.13 -3.45 5.95
C VAL A 63 -3.84 -3.17 6.72
N GLN A 64 -3.90 -3.10 8.05
CA GLN A 64 -2.71 -2.87 8.87
C GLN A 64 -1.71 -4.04 8.79
N ALA A 65 -2.19 -5.28 8.76
CA ALA A 65 -1.35 -6.46 8.58
C ALA A 65 -0.68 -6.46 7.21
N ALA A 66 -1.46 -6.22 6.14
CA ALA A 66 -0.94 -6.12 4.78
C ALA A 66 0.07 -4.97 4.63
N TYR A 67 -0.16 -3.81 5.28
CA TYR A 67 0.80 -2.71 5.33
C TYR A 67 2.13 -3.13 5.98
N LYS A 68 2.08 -3.83 7.12
CA LYS A 68 3.29 -4.37 7.77
C LYS A 68 4.02 -5.35 6.85
N CYS A 69 3.29 -6.26 6.20
CA CYS A 69 3.86 -7.18 5.21
C CYS A 69 4.51 -6.43 4.04
N ALA A 70 3.88 -5.37 3.53
CA ALA A 70 4.42 -4.55 2.44
C ALA A 70 5.74 -3.87 2.84
N ARG A 71 5.78 -3.25 4.02
CA ARG A 71 7.02 -2.64 4.54
C ARG A 71 8.17 -3.63 4.69
N ILE A 72 7.86 -4.84 5.14
CA ILE A 72 8.84 -5.91 5.26
C ILE A 72 9.31 -6.36 3.86
N LYS A 73 8.38 -6.56 2.92
CA LYS A 73 8.67 -7.02 1.55
C LYS A 73 9.53 -6.03 0.78
N PHE A 74 9.26 -4.74 0.92
CA PHE A 74 9.99 -3.67 0.23
C PHE A 74 11.09 -3.04 1.09
N HIS A 75 11.49 -3.67 2.20
CA HIS A 75 12.57 -3.13 3.03
C HIS A 75 13.88 -3.09 2.23
N PRO A 76 14.65 -1.98 2.25
CA PRO A 76 15.89 -1.85 1.49
C PRO A 76 16.89 -2.97 1.81
N ASP A 77 16.98 -3.41 3.07
CA ASP A 77 17.88 -4.52 3.46
C ASP A 77 17.50 -5.89 2.90
N ARG A 78 16.26 -6.07 2.43
CA ARG A 78 15.80 -7.32 1.80
C ARG A 78 15.98 -7.33 0.28
N ALA A 79 16.27 -6.17 -0.32
CA ALA A 79 16.54 -6.10 -1.74
C ALA A 79 17.92 -6.70 -2.06
N SER A 80 18.05 -7.30 -3.25
CA SER A 80 19.33 -7.85 -3.68
C SER A 80 20.36 -6.73 -3.81
N LYS A 81 21.50 -6.86 -3.09
CA LYS A 81 22.60 -5.89 -3.16
C LYS A 81 23.34 -5.89 -4.51
N THR A 82 23.17 -6.95 -5.29
CA THR A 82 23.80 -7.11 -6.61
C THR A 82 22.96 -6.53 -7.74
N ASP A 83 21.66 -6.32 -7.52
CA ASP A 83 20.71 -5.85 -8.54
C ASP A 83 20.24 -4.43 -8.19
N ILE A 84 20.90 -3.45 -8.81
CA ILE A 84 20.64 -2.02 -8.58
C ILE A 84 19.17 -1.68 -8.88
N SER A 85 18.56 -2.33 -9.88
CA SER A 85 17.17 -2.08 -10.25
C SER A 85 16.22 -2.49 -9.13
N LYS A 86 16.40 -3.70 -8.58
CA LYS A 86 15.58 -4.19 -7.45
C LYS A 86 15.81 -3.38 -6.19
N GLN A 87 17.02 -2.91 -5.96
CA GLN A 87 17.34 -2.05 -4.82
C GLN A 87 16.58 -0.73 -4.90
N VAL A 88 16.64 -0.05 -6.05
CA VAL A 88 15.93 1.21 -6.27
C VAL A 88 14.41 1.00 -6.19
N GLU A 89 13.89 -0.08 -6.77
CA GLU A 89 12.47 -0.39 -6.73
C GLU A 89 11.95 -0.61 -5.30
N ALA A 90 12.69 -1.34 -4.47
CA ALA A 90 12.34 -1.53 -3.08
C ALA A 90 12.39 -0.21 -2.29
N GLU A 91 13.44 0.59 -2.49
CA GLU A 91 13.61 1.90 -1.84
C GLU A 91 12.44 2.85 -2.13
N GLU A 92 12.09 3.01 -3.40
CA GLU A 92 11.02 3.94 -3.81
C GLU A 92 9.63 3.43 -3.40
N LYS A 93 9.38 2.10 -3.47
CA LYS A 93 8.12 1.52 -2.95
C LYS A 93 8.00 1.68 -1.45
N PHE A 94 9.09 1.55 -0.69
CA PHE A 94 9.10 1.72 0.77
C PHE A 94 8.77 3.15 1.18
N LYS A 95 9.40 4.14 0.53
CA LYS A 95 9.10 5.57 0.72
C LYS A 95 7.64 5.86 0.40
N PHE A 96 7.18 5.40 -0.76
CA PHE A 96 5.82 5.62 -1.24
C PHE A 96 4.75 5.05 -0.29
N ILE A 97 4.91 3.80 0.16
CA ILE A 97 3.96 3.18 1.12
C ILE A 97 3.89 3.96 2.43
N SER A 98 5.04 4.47 2.91
CA SER A 98 5.10 5.25 4.15
C SER A 98 4.39 6.59 3.99
N GLN A 99 4.70 7.32 2.92
CA GLN A 99 4.05 8.59 2.59
C GLN A 99 2.54 8.44 2.38
N MET A 100 2.10 7.38 1.70
CA MET A 100 0.69 7.15 1.43
C MET A 100 -0.11 6.76 2.66
N LYS A 101 0.50 6.01 3.59
CA LYS A 101 -0.12 5.80 4.90
C LYS A 101 -0.35 7.14 5.60
N ASP A 102 0.66 8.01 5.63
CA ASP A 102 0.53 9.29 6.32
C ASP A 102 -0.51 10.20 5.63
N LYS A 103 -0.56 10.21 4.29
CA LYS A 103 -1.56 10.96 3.51
C LYS A 103 -3.00 10.45 3.72
N LEU A 104 -3.19 9.13 3.74
CA LEU A 104 -4.50 8.49 3.91
C LEU A 104 -4.94 8.42 5.38
N CYS A 105 -4.02 8.48 6.35
CA CYS A 105 -4.33 8.61 7.78
C CYS A 105 -4.54 10.08 8.20
N SER A 106 -3.85 11.04 7.57
CA SER A 106 -4.04 12.47 7.87
C SER A 106 -5.38 13.01 7.35
N THR A 107 -6.01 12.32 6.41
CA THR A 107 -7.36 12.64 5.91
C THR A 107 -8.49 12.21 6.85
N SER A 108 -8.19 11.58 7.99
CA SER A 108 -9.20 11.22 9.01
C SER A 108 -9.42 12.29 10.10
N TRP A 109 -8.82 13.48 10.00
CA TRP A 109 -8.97 14.59 10.96
C TRP A 109 -9.24 15.95 10.31
N ARG A 110 -10.01 16.00 9.23
CA ARG A 110 -10.54 17.27 8.73
C ARG A 110 -12.00 17.13 8.34
#